data_AF-A0A9W9B3F2-F1
#
_entry.id   AF-A0A9W9B3F2-F1
#
_cell.length_a   1.000
_cell.length_b   1.000
_cell.length_c   1.000
_cell.angle_alpha   90.00
_cell.angle_beta   90.00
_cell.angle_gamma   90.00
#
_symmetry.space_group_name_H-M   'P 1'
#
loop_
_entity.id
_entity.type
_entity.pdbx_description
1 polymer ?
#
loop_
_entity_poly.entity_id
_entity_poly.type
_entity_poly.pdbx_seq_one_letter_code
_entity_poly.pdbx_strand_id
1 'polypeptide(L)'
;MTSNMERLLEELQLIHCSLLPAEIFLFLDHCNSWNDALQSYVSFGYSDSLEKLNLSSPSLHIGLENFNVWFEVTLSLVQQQPLVAVKGEDISRDEQEKWQRIVKEKFNDIGDSEYPIYQLFSLHLLPMLHEEADNIHADRETKLLELISAHEDALSLRSSHSSSSKVIYHALFISHHLISPTKRRNLQQWSMSLSISGFAKVGYPGVIYAEGIRENIEEFVDSVKAMQWLALRLRFMEPAPEGVDGYISASQRRWTEFQKVGDVMEEMRRIGRQKYIVEVGIGSAKASKGSI
;
A
#
# COMPACT_ATOMS: atom_id res chain seq x y z
N MET A 1 12.30 19.39 -18.73
CA MET A 1 12.66 19.30 -17.30
C MET A 1 11.35 19.05 -16.58
N THR A 2 11.23 17.95 -15.84
CA THR A 2 10.04 17.70 -15.01
C THR A 2 9.93 18.79 -13.95
N SER A 3 8.73 19.32 -13.74
CA SER A 3 8.49 20.38 -12.75
C SER A 3 8.77 19.85 -11.33
N ASN A 4 9.23 20.70 -10.42
CA ASN A 4 9.41 20.29 -9.02
C ASN A 4 8.10 19.78 -8.41
N MET A 5 6.97 20.35 -8.84
CA MET A 5 5.64 19.90 -8.42
C MET A 5 5.31 18.50 -8.97
N GLU A 6 5.66 18.22 -10.23
CA GLU A 6 5.47 16.91 -10.85
C GLU A 6 6.25 15.83 -10.10
N ARG A 7 7.54 16.07 -9.82
CA ARG A 7 8.38 15.14 -9.06
C ARG A 7 7.83 14.88 -7.65
N LEU A 8 7.36 15.94 -6.99
CA LEU A 8 6.79 15.79 -5.65
C LEU A 8 5.51 14.95 -5.67
N LEU A 9 4.60 15.20 -6.62
CA LEU A 9 3.39 14.39 -6.78
C LEU A 9 3.71 12.93 -7.11
N GLU A 10 4.74 12.70 -7.92
CA GLU A 10 5.24 11.38 -8.25
C GLU A 10 5.75 10.65 -6.99
N GLU A 11 6.58 11.29 -6.16
CA GLU A 11 7.05 10.72 -4.90
C GLU A 11 5.93 10.44 -3.90
N LEU A 12 4.97 11.36 -3.76
CA LEU A 12 3.81 11.16 -2.88
C LEU A 12 2.95 10.00 -3.38
N GLN A 13 2.78 9.85 -4.70
CA GLN A 13 2.10 8.69 -5.28
C GLN A 13 2.88 7.40 -5.02
N LEU A 14 4.20 7.41 -5.13
CA LEU A 14 5.06 6.24 -4.85
C LEU A 14 4.92 5.76 -3.41
N ILE A 15 4.93 6.69 -2.45
CA ILE A 15 4.70 6.40 -1.03
C ILE A 15 3.31 5.80 -0.86
N HIS A 16 2.28 6.47 -1.39
CA HIS A 16 0.89 6.03 -1.26
C HIS A 16 0.63 4.63 -1.84
N CYS A 17 1.22 4.32 -3.00
CA CYS A 17 1.16 2.96 -3.58
C CYS A 17 1.88 1.92 -2.72
N SER A 18 2.81 2.36 -1.88
CA SER A 18 3.65 1.49 -1.03
C SER A 18 3.08 1.21 0.36
N LEU A 19 2.07 1.99 0.80
CA LEU A 19 1.56 1.93 2.17
C LEU A 19 0.98 0.56 2.56
N LEU A 20 1.35 0.00 3.70
CA LEU A 20 0.70 -1.17 4.28
C LEU A 20 -0.65 -0.79 4.95
N PRO A 21 -1.57 -1.75 5.18
CA PRO A 21 -2.90 -1.43 5.73
C PRO A 21 -2.88 -0.71 7.09
N ALA A 22 -1.85 -0.96 7.92
CA ALA A 22 -1.69 -0.29 9.21
C ALA A 22 -0.88 1.02 9.14
N GLU A 23 -0.39 1.40 7.96
CA GLU A 23 0.40 2.61 7.75
C GLU A 23 -0.49 3.80 7.43
N ILE A 24 -0.24 4.91 8.13
CA ILE A 24 -0.95 6.17 7.97
C ILE A 24 -0.19 7.05 6.98
N PHE A 25 -0.91 7.67 6.06
CA PHE A 25 -0.45 8.77 5.22
C PHE A 25 -1.58 9.79 5.08
N LEU A 26 -1.48 10.93 5.75
CA LEU A 26 -2.53 11.94 5.78
C LEU A 26 -1.92 13.33 5.64
N PHE A 27 -2.45 14.15 4.73
CA PHE A 27 -2.11 15.57 4.73
C PHE A 27 -2.70 16.26 5.97
N LEU A 28 -1.97 17.20 6.54
CA LEU A 28 -2.49 18.04 7.61
C LEU A 28 -3.63 18.93 7.10
N ASP A 29 -4.50 19.41 7.99
CA ASP A 29 -5.75 20.10 7.62
C ASP A 29 -5.55 21.30 6.68
N HIS A 30 -4.45 22.04 6.86
CA HIS A 30 -4.10 23.20 6.05
C HIS A 30 -3.53 22.83 4.66
N CYS A 31 -3.28 21.54 4.40
CA CYS A 31 -2.76 20.98 3.16
C CYS A 31 -3.78 20.08 2.46
N ASN A 32 -5.06 20.11 2.84
CA ASN A 32 -6.10 19.24 2.26
C ASN A 32 -6.23 19.33 0.74
N SER A 33 -5.90 20.47 0.13
CA SER A 33 -5.87 20.66 -1.33
C SER A 33 -4.87 19.74 -2.05
N TRP A 34 -3.88 19.19 -1.34
CA TRP A 34 -2.97 18.20 -1.87
C TRP A 34 -3.61 16.83 -2.09
N ASN A 35 -4.67 16.48 -1.35
CA ASN A 35 -5.45 15.27 -1.64
C ASN A 35 -6.07 15.35 -3.04
N ASP A 36 -6.71 16.49 -3.35
CA ASP A 36 -7.34 16.72 -4.64
C ASP A 36 -6.30 16.75 -5.77
N ALA A 37 -5.14 17.38 -5.52
CA ALA A 37 -4.03 17.43 -6.48
C ALA A 37 -3.45 16.04 -6.76
N LEU A 38 -3.19 15.24 -5.72
CA LEU A 38 -2.69 13.88 -5.84
C LEU A 38 -3.70 12.98 -6.57
N GLN A 39 -4.99 13.08 -6.23
CA GLN A 39 -6.05 12.32 -6.89
C GLN A 39 -6.19 12.68 -8.37
N SER A 40 -6.10 13.98 -8.70
CA SER A 40 -6.11 14.47 -10.08
C SER A 40 -4.90 13.93 -10.85
N TYR A 41 -3.71 14.02 -10.27
CA TYR A 41 -2.47 13.48 -10.85
C TYR A 41 -2.56 11.97 -11.10
N VAL A 42 -3.06 11.20 -10.13
CA VAL A 42 -3.28 9.76 -10.28
C VAL A 42 -4.24 9.45 -11.43
N SER A 43 -5.31 10.23 -11.57
CA SER A 43 -6.38 9.97 -12.54
C SER A 43 -6.03 10.38 -13.96
N PHE A 44 -5.32 11.50 -14.12
CA PHE A 44 -5.13 12.17 -15.42
C PHE A 44 -3.66 12.41 -15.78
N GLY A 45 -2.72 12.12 -14.88
CA GLY A 45 -1.31 12.47 -15.02
C GLY A 45 -1.03 13.94 -14.72
N TYR A 46 0.21 14.36 -14.99
CA TYR A 46 0.61 15.75 -14.80
C TYR A 46 -0.02 16.67 -15.86
N SER A 47 -0.41 17.89 -15.45
CA SER A 47 -0.91 18.92 -16.35
C SER A 47 -0.63 20.32 -15.82
N ASP A 48 -0.48 21.29 -16.73
CA ASP A 48 -0.19 22.71 -16.41
C ASP A 48 -1.28 23.38 -15.54
N SER A 49 -2.46 22.77 -15.41
CA SER A 49 -3.50 23.26 -14.52
C SER A 49 -3.15 23.05 -13.04
N LEU A 50 -2.34 22.02 -12.73
CA LEU A 50 -1.89 21.73 -11.37
C LEU A 50 -0.94 22.81 -10.85
N GLU A 51 -0.07 23.36 -11.71
CA GLU A 51 0.83 24.48 -11.31
C GLU A 51 0.08 25.76 -10.96
N LYS A 52 -1.13 25.94 -11.52
CA LYS A 52 -1.97 27.11 -11.27
C LYS A 52 -2.71 27.05 -9.94
N LEU A 53 -2.66 25.91 -9.23
CA LEU A 53 -3.38 25.71 -7.98
C LEU A 53 -2.78 26.47 -6.79
N ASN A 54 -1.64 27.17 -6.94
CA ASN A 54 -0.97 27.95 -5.88
C ASN A 54 -0.90 27.18 -4.55
N LEU A 55 -0.53 25.90 -4.62
CA LEU A 55 -0.48 25.03 -3.44
C LEU A 55 0.66 25.46 -2.51
N SER A 56 0.39 25.45 -1.20
CA SER A 56 1.41 25.59 -0.18
C SER A 56 2.34 24.37 -0.14
N SER A 57 3.48 24.49 0.55
CA SER A 57 4.35 23.35 0.88
C SER A 57 3.54 22.26 1.62
N PRO A 58 3.48 21.02 1.10
CA PRO A 58 2.67 19.99 1.73
C PRO A 58 3.28 19.58 3.06
N SER A 59 2.43 19.53 4.08
CA SER A 59 2.74 18.91 5.36
C SER A 59 1.86 17.69 5.56
N LEU A 60 2.46 16.58 5.95
CA LEU A 60 1.78 15.29 6.08
C LEU A 60 2.23 14.52 7.32
N HIS A 61 1.31 13.71 7.83
CA HIS A 61 1.52 12.71 8.86
C HIS A 61 1.81 11.36 8.20
N ILE A 62 2.94 10.74 8.56
CA ILE A 62 3.28 9.36 8.20
C ILE A 62 3.57 8.56 9.47
N GLY A 63 2.94 7.41 9.66
CA GLY A 63 3.12 6.60 10.87
C GLY A 63 2.40 5.26 10.78
N LEU A 64 2.15 4.63 11.92
CA LEU A 64 1.31 3.43 12.03
C LEU A 64 0.09 3.72 12.92
N GLU A 65 -1.08 3.16 12.61
CA GLU A 65 -2.29 3.33 13.44
C GLU A 65 -2.07 2.84 14.89
N ASN A 66 -1.39 1.69 15.00
CA ASN A 66 -1.01 0.96 16.21
C ASN A 66 0.15 1.50 17.05
N PHE A 67 0.81 2.58 16.65
CA PHE A 67 2.15 2.87 17.16
C PHE A 67 2.31 4.30 17.65
N ASN A 68 3.01 4.45 18.76
CA ASN A 68 3.11 5.71 19.47
C ASN A 68 4.07 6.70 18.82
N VAL A 69 4.80 6.33 17.78
CA VAL A 69 5.76 7.22 17.08
C VAL A 69 5.29 7.45 15.65
N TRP A 70 5.27 8.71 15.23
CA TRP A 70 4.97 9.12 13.86
C TRP A 70 5.86 10.27 13.39
N PHE A 71 5.83 10.53 12.09
CA PHE A 71 6.58 11.58 11.42
C PHE A 71 5.63 12.64 10.87
N GLU A 72 5.83 13.88 11.28
CA GLU A 72 5.28 15.05 10.59
C GLU A 72 6.32 15.57 9.60
N VAL A 73 5.95 15.62 8.33
CA VAL A 73 6.86 15.89 7.22
C VAL A 73 6.38 17.12 6.49
N THR A 74 7.21 18.15 6.38
CA THR A 74 6.97 19.30 5.50
C THR A 74 7.91 19.22 4.30
N LEU A 75 7.35 19.16 3.11
CA LEU A 75 8.09 19.07 1.85
C LEU A 75 8.13 20.43 1.17
N SER A 76 9.26 20.77 0.56
CA SER A 76 9.44 22.03 -0.15
C SER A 76 9.35 21.83 -1.66
N LEU A 77 8.69 22.76 -2.36
CA LEU A 77 8.67 22.80 -3.82
C LEU A 77 9.97 23.39 -4.41
N VAL A 78 10.83 23.95 -3.56
CA VAL A 78 12.06 24.65 -3.96
C VAL A 78 13.30 23.91 -3.46
N GLN A 79 13.21 23.24 -2.31
CA GLN A 79 14.30 22.50 -1.69
C GLN A 79 13.99 21.00 -1.70
N GLN A 80 14.97 20.17 -2.03
CA GLN A 80 14.81 18.71 -2.05
C GLN A 80 14.86 18.06 -0.66
N GLN A 81 15.27 18.80 0.38
CA GLN A 81 15.37 18.26 1.72
C GLN A 81 14.04 18.38 2.48
N PRO A 82 13.46 17.27 2.96
CA PRO A 82 12.27 17.31 3.78
C PRO A 82 12.60 17.81 5.19
N LEU A 83 11.69 18.60 5.78
CA LEU A 83 11.70 18.84 7.21
C LEU A 83 10.88 17.74 7.88
N VAL A 84 11.54 16.88 8.65
CA VAL A 84 10.88 15.77 9.34
C VAL A 84 10.93 16.01 10.85
N ALA A 85 9.76 16.10 11.47
CA ALA A 85 9.59 16.15 12.91
C ALA A 85 9.09 14.79 13.42
N VAL A 86 9.88 14.15 14.28
CA VAL A 86 9.43 12.96 15.01
C VAL A 86 8.53 13.39 16.15
N LYS A 87 7.35 12.78 16.21
CA LYS A 87 6.32 13.01 17.21
C LYS A 87 5.93 11.68 17.83
N GLY A 88 5.34 11.72 19.02
CA GLY A 88 4.81 10.52 19.62
C GLY A 88 3.95 10.78 20.84
N GLU A 89 3.08 9.81 21.16
CA GLU A 89 2.31 9.77 22.39
C GLU A 89 3.17 9.10 23.47
N ASP A 90 3.45 9.84 24.55
CA ASP A 90 4.36 9.42 25.63
C ASP A 90 5.78 9.03 25.17
N ILE A 91 6.22 9.52 24.01
CA ILE A 91 7.58 9.30 23.51
C ILE A 91 8.61 9.95 24.44
N SER A 92 9.62 9.17 24.84
CA SER A 92 10.71 9.72 25.65
C SER A 92 11.58 10.66 24.81
N ARG A 93 12.26 11.61 25.47
CA ARG A 93 13.21 12.50 24.78
C ARG A 93 14.31 11.71 24.08
N ASP A 94 14.84 10.67 24.72
CA ASP A 94 15.90 9.84 24.16
C ASP A 94 15.43 9.07 22.91
N GLU A 95 14.19 8.60 22.91
CA GLU A 95 13.57 7.93 21.77
C GLU A 95 13.29 8.89 20.61
N GLN A 96 12.80 10.10 20.92
CA GLN A 96 12.65 11.16 19.92
C GLN A 96 14.00 11.52 19.28
N GLU A 97 15.05 11.66 20.09
CA GLU A 97 16.42 11.93 19.62
C GLU A 97 17.00 10.75 18.81
N LYS A 98 16.70 9.50 19.18
CA LYS A 98 17.03 8.28 18.40
C LYS A 98 16.42 8.36 17.00
N TRP A 99 15.11 8.55 16.90
CA TRP A 99 14.42 8.61 15.62
C TRP A 99 14.86 9.80 14.77
N GLN A 100 15.07 10.98 15.38
CA GLN A 100 15.58 12.14 14.65
C GLN A 100 16.97 11.90 14.05
N ARG A 101 17.83 11.17 14.78
CA ARG A 101 19.14 10.74 14.27
C ARG A 101 18.98 9.78 13.10
N ILE A 102 18.12 8.76 13.22
CA ILE A 102 17.84 7.79 12.16
C ILE A 102 17.36 8.49 10.89
N VAL A 103 16.40 9.42 11.00
CA VAL A 103 15.90 10.17 9.84
C VAL A 103 17.03 10.91 9.13
N LYS A 104 17.88 11.61 9.88
CA LYS A 104 19.00 12.36 9.32
C LYS A 104 20.04 11.44 8.66
N GLU A 105 20.39 10.33 9.31
CA GLU A 105 21.35 9.35 8.79
C GLU A 105 20.82 8.72 7.49
N LYS A 106 19.58 8.21 7.50
CA LYS A 106 18.98 7.56 6.33
C LYS A 106 18.79 8.53 5.17
N PHE A 107 18.40 9.77 5.43
CA PHE A 107 18.30 10.75 4.36
C PHE A 107 19.67 11.09 3.73
N ASN A 108 20.74 11.14 4.53
CA ASN A 108 22.09 11.32 4.01
C ASN A 108 22.57 10.11 3.20
N ASP A 109 22.25 8.89 3.65
CA ASP A 109 22.63 7.64 2.96
C ASP A 109 21.98 7.52 1.58
N ILE A 110 20.76 8.05 1.40
CA ILE A 110 20.03 8.06 0.12
C ILE A 110 20.75 8.89 -0.95
N GLY A 111 21.40 9.99 -0.56
CA GLY A 111 22.15 10.86 -1.49
C GLY A 111 21.28 11.48 -2.59
N ASP A 112 21.80 11.52 -3.82
CA ASP A 112 21.16 12.15 -5.00
C ASP A 112 20.19 11.21 -5.72
N SER A 113 19.32 10.55 -4.95
CA SER A 113 18.30 9.66 -5.47
C SER A 113 17.28 10.42 -6.33
N GLU A 114 16.70 9.72 -7.32
CA GLU A 114 15.58 10.24 -8.11
C GLU A 114 14.31 10.46 -7.26
N TYR A 115 14.12 9.64 -6.23
CA TYR A 115 12.94 9.66 -5.35
C TYR A 115 13.34 9.57 -3.86
N PRO A 116 13.99 10.61 -3.32
CA PRO A 116 14.58 10.55 -1.99
C PRO A 116 13.55 10.48 -0.86
N ILE A 117 12.40 11.15 -0.99
CA ILE A 117 11.31 11.13 0.00
C ILE A 117 10.65 9.75 0.01
N TYR A 118 10.39 9.18 -1.17
CA TYR A 118 9.87 7.82 -1.29
C TYR A 118 10.77 6.80 -0.61
N GLN A 119 12.08 6.84 -0.91
CA GLN A 119 13.04 5.91 -0.32
C GLN A 119 13.12 6.08 1.19
N LEU A 120 13.18 7.32 1.68
CA LEU A 120 13.23 7.62 3.11
C LEU A 120 12.07 6.95 3.85
N PHE A 121 10.83 7.17 3.42
CA PHE A 121 9.68 6.62 4.13
C PHE A 121 9.44 5.14 3.84
N SER A 122 9.37 4.77 2.57
CA SER A 122 8.83 3.46 2.17
C SER A 122 9.86 2.33 2.27
N LEU A 123 11.16 2.65 2.22
CA LEU A 123 12.25 1.66 2.27
C LEU A 123 13.06 1.71 3.57
N HIS A 124 12.93 2.77 4.36
CA HIS A 124 13.68 2.91 5.62
C HIS A 124 12.76 3.14 6.83
N LEU A 125 12.11 4.30 6.94
CA LEU A 125 11.44 4.69 8.18
C LEU A 125 10.23 3.82 8.53
N LEU A 126 9.33 3.55 7.58
CA LEU A 126 8.16 2.70 7.83
C LEU A 126 8.55 1.25 8.15
N PRO A 127 9.47 0.58 7.39
CA PRO A 127 9.97 -0.73 7.77
C PRO A 127 10.59 -0.78 9.18
N MET A 128 11.37 0.24 9.55
CA MET A 128 11.96 0.30 10.90
C MET A 128 10.91 0.54 11.99
N LEU A 129 9.84 1.30 11.71
CA LEU A 129 8.72 1.44 12.64
C LEU A 129 8.01 0.11 12.87
N HIS A 130 7.79 -0.68 11.82
CA HIS A 130 7.22 -2.03 11.98
C HIS A 130 8.11 -2.94 12.81
N GLU A 131 9.43 -2.94 12.54
CA GLU A 131 10.38 -3.74 13.33
C GLU A 131 10.35 -3.36 14.82
N GLU A 132 10.30 -2.06 15.13
CA GLU A 132 10.20 -1.59 16.51
C GLU A 132 8.84 -1.95 17.15
N ALA A 133 7.74 -1.83 16.40
CA ALA A 133 6.41 -2.23 16.85
C ALA A 133 6.36 -3.74 17.16
N ASP A 134 6.87 -4.57 16.26
CA ASP A 134 6.95 -6.02 16.42
C ASP A 134 7.79 -6.41 17.63
N ASN A 135 8.94 -5.74 17.85
CA ASN A 135 9.77 -5.97 19.04
C ASN A 135 9.04 -5.62 20.34
N ILE A 136 8.32 -4.50 20.38
CA ILE A 136 7.50 -4.11 21.55
C ILE A 136 6.37 -5.12 21.77
N HIS A 137 5.73 -5.61 20.71
CA HIS A 137 4.70 -6.64 20.81
C HIS A 137 5.27 -7.96 21.33
N ALA A 138 6.40 -8.42 20.81
CA ALA A 138 7.08 -9.64 21.25
C ALA A 138 7.53 -9.55 22.73
N ASP A 139 8.05 -8.40 23.16
CA ASP A 139 8.42 -8.16 24.56
C ASP A 139 7.20 -8.19 25.49
N ARG A 140 6.08 -7.62 25.04
CA ARG A 140 4.81 -7.64 25.81
C ARG A 140 4.23 -9.04 25.88
N GLU A 141 4.27 -9.79 24.79
CA GLU A 141 3.82 -11.18 24.75
C GLU A 141 4.70 -12.06 25.63
N THR A 142 6.03 -11.90 25.57
CA THR A 142 6.98 -12.60 26.44
C THR A 142 6.72 -12.28 27.91
N LYS A 143 6.55 -11.01 28.28
CA LYS A 143 6.18 -10.62 29.66
C LYS A 143 4.84 -11.20 30.10
N LEU A 144 3.85 -11.24 29.20
CA LEU A 144 2.55 -11.84 29.50
C LEU A 144 2.66 -13.36 29.68
N LEU A 145 3.45 -14.04 28.86
CA LEU A 145 3.74 -15.48 28.97
C LEU A 145 4.59 -15.80 30.21
N GLU A 146 5.49 -14.91 30.65
CA GLU A 146 6.21 -15.02 31.93
C GLU A 146 5.26 -14.87 33.12
N LEU A 147 4.27 -13.97 33.03
CA LEU A 147 3.23 -13.81 34.06
C LEU A 147 2.25 -15.00 34.08
N ILE A 148 1.94 -15.58 32.92
CA ILE A 148 1.05 -16.75 32.78
C ILE A 148 1.77 -18.05 33.14
N SER A 149 3.07 -18.19 32.85
CA SER A 149 3.86 -19.38 33.20
C SER A 149 4.11 -19.55 34.72
N ALA A 150 3.72 -18.57 35.52
CA ALA A 150 3.57 -18.72 36.97
C ALA A 150 2.30 -19.51 37.39
N HIS A 151 1.40 -19.86 36.46
CA HIS A 151 0.23 -20.71 36.67
C HIS A 151 0.06 -21.72 35.51
N GLU A 152 0.64 -22.89 35.74
CA GLU A 152 0.41 -24.20 35.09
C GLU A 152 0.71 -24.39 33.60
N ASP A 153 1.65 -25.32 33.39
CA ASP A 153 1.79 -26.22 32.25
C ASP A 153 0.47 -26.96 31.93
N ALA A 154 0.11 -27.07 30.64
CA ALA A 154 -0.19 -28.34 29.98
C ALA A 154 -0.85 -28.22 28.58
N LEU A 155 -0.26 -28.97 27.63
CA LEU A 155 -0.89 -29.76 26.55
C LEU A 155 -1.30 -29.11 25.20
N SER A 156 -0.34 -29.12 24.27
CA SER A 156 -0.24 -29.94 23.04
C SER A 156 -1.46 -30.30 22.14
N LEU A 157 -1.16 -30.21 20.83
CA LEU A 157 -1.46 -31.10 19.68
C LEU A 157 -2.74 -30.92 18.82
N ARG A 158 -2.45 -30.56 17.56
CA ARG A 158 -2.85 -31.16 16.25
C ARG A 158 -4.33 -31.42 15.94
N SER A 159 -4.75 -30.96 14.75
CA SER A 159 -5.72 -31.65 13.88
C SER A 159 -5.51 -31.17 12.43
N SER A 160 -4.93 -31.97 11.52
CA SER A 160 -5.51 -33.01 10.65
C SER A 160 -6.64 -32.56 9.70
N HIS A 161 -6.24 -32.53 8.43
CA HIS A 161 -6.96 -32.47 7.16
C HIS A 161 -8.45 -32.85 7.16
N SER A 162 -9.28 -31.91 6.67
CA SER A 162 -10.63 -32.15 6.18
C SER A 162 -10.70 -31.89 4.67
N SER A 163 -11.09 -32.93 3.91
CA SER A 163 -11.72 -32.93 2.58
C SER A 163 -11.53 -31.69 1.69
N SER A 164 -10.73 -31.85 0.64
CA SER A 164 -10.40 -30.80 -0.34
C SER A 164 -11.64 -30.29 -1.12
N SER A 165 -12.40 -29.37 -0.53
CA SER A 165 -12.89 -28.25 -1.32
C SER A 165 -11.66 -27.43 -1.69
N LYS A 166 -11.36 -27.30 -2.98
CA LYS A 166 -10.23 -26.47 -3.43
C LYS A 166 -10.56 -25.02 -3.05
N VAL A 167 -10.01 -24.57 -1.93
CA VAL A 167 -10.16 -23.19 -1.44
C VAL A 167 -9.58 -22.27 -2.50
N ILE A 168 -10.41 -21.34 -2.99
CA ILE A 168 -9.98 -20.31 -3.92
C ILE A 168 -9.22 -19.24 -3.13
N TYR A 169 -8.10 -18.80 -3.67
CA TYR A 169 -7.29 -17.71 -3.15
C TYR A 169 -7.43 -16.49 -4.03
N HIS A 170 -7.43 -15.33 -3.41
CA HIS A 170 -7.41 -14.04 -4.06
C HIS A 170 -6.08 -13.35 -3.76
N ALA A 171 -5.49 -12.70 -4.76
CA ALA A 171 -4.32 -11.84 -4.60
C ALA A 171 -4.58 -10.46 -5.21
N LEU A 172 -4.09 -9.42 -4.56
CA LEU A 172 -4.16 -8.04 -5.05
C LEU A 172 -2.78 -7.40 -4.98
N PHE A 173 -2.31 -6.88 -6.10
CA PHE A 173 -1.15 -6.01 -6.16
C PHE A 173 -1.52 -4.59 -6.52
N ILE A 174 -0.75 -3.65 -5.99
CA ILE A 174 -0.72 -2.25 -6.42
C ILE A 174 0.71 -1.88 -6.75
N SER A 175 0.92 -1.15 -7.83
CA SER A 175 2.20 -0.63 -8.28
C SER A 175 2.06 0.82 -8.68
N HIS A 176 3.19 1.53 -8.79
CA HIS A 176 3.17 2.92 -9.25
C HIS A 176 2.46 3.09 -10.60
N HIS A 177 2.72 2.19 -11.55
CA HIS A 177 1.97 2.08 -12.79
C HIS A 177 2.11 0.71 -13.46
N LEU A 178 1.11 0.37 -14.27
CA LEU A 178 1.14 -0.77 -15.20
C LEU A 178 0.99 -0.25 -16.64
N ILE A 179 2.10 0.23 -17.22
CA ILE A 179 2.13 0.75 -18.61
C ILE A 179 2.83 -0.24 -19.54
N SER A 180 3.91 -0.88 -19.05
CA SER A 180 4.76 -1.78 -19.84
C SER A 180 3.95 -2.83 -20.61
N PRO A 181 3.98 -2.80 -21.96
CA PRO A 181 3.30 -3.79 -22.79
C PRO A 181 3.79 -5.21 -22.51
N THR A 182 5.07 -5.37 -22.14
CA THR A 182 5.65 -6.67 -21.78
C THR A 182 5.03 -7.22 -20.50
N LYS A 183 4.92 -6.41 -19.44
CA LYS A 183 4.26 -6.85 -18.19
C LYS A 183 2.80 -7.23 -18.44
N ARG A 184 2.08 -6.42 -19.22
CA ARG A 184 0.67 -6.68 -19.60
C ARG A 184 0.52 -8.01 -20.35
N ARG A 185 1.38 -8.27 -21.34
CA ARG A 185 1.40 -9.54 -22.07
C ARG A 185 1.70 -10.72 -21.14
N ASN A 186 2.67 -10.58 -20.23
CA ASN A 186 2.99 -11.63 -19.26
C ASN A 186 1.81 -11.94 -18.34
N LEU A 187 1.14 -10.92 -17.80
CA LEU A 187 -0.05 -11.09 -16.96
C LEU A 187 -1.17 -11.86 -17.69
N GLN A 188 -1.44 -11.48 -18.94
CA GLN A 188 -2.42 -12.17 -19.79
C GLN A 188 -2.01 -13.62 -20.11
N GLN A 189 -0.70 -13.87 -20.30
CA GLN A 189 -0.18 -15.20 -20.58
C GLN A 189 -0.31 -16.11 -19.35
N TRP A 190 0.12 -15.61 -18.17
CA TRP A 190 0.03 -16.36 -16.92
C TRP A 190 -1.41 -16.61 -16.51
N SER A 191 -2.35 -15.71 -16.82
CA SER A 191 -3.76 -15.95 -16.53
C SER A 191 -4.26 -17.22 -17.23
N MET A 192 -3.81 -17.45 -18.47
CA MET A 192 -4.17 -18.63 -19.24
C MET A 192 -3.42 -19.87 -18.77
N SER A 193 -2.09 -19.79 -18.60
CA SER A 193 -1.28 -20.97 -18.24
C SER A 193 -1.56 -21.47 -16.82
N LEU A 194 -1.81 -20.56 -15.88
CA LEU A 194 -2.12 -20.88 -14.50
C LEU A 194 -3.62 -21.04 -14.26
N SER A 195 -4.46 -21.00 -15.30
CA SER A 195 -5.93 -21.14 -15.18
C SER A 195 -6.51 -20.23 -14.08
N ILE A 196 -6.03 -18.98 -14.01
CA ILE A 196 -6.50 -17.98 -13.06
C ILE A 196 -7.31 -16.90 -13.78
N SER A 197 -8.19 -16.28 -13.02
CA SER A 197 -9.08 -15.22 -13.48
C SER A 197 -8.75 -13.94 -12.73
N GLY A 198 -9.23 -12.79 -13.22
CA GLY A 198 -8.99 -11.51 -12.55
C GLY A 198 -8.86 -10.36 -13.52
N PHE A 199 -8.15 -9.32 -13.11
CA PHE A 199 -7.99 -8.12 -13.92
C PHE A 199 -6.66 -7.40 -13.68
N ALA A 200 -6.31 -6.55 -14.63
CA ALA A 200 -5.24 -5.57 -14.51
C ALA A 200 -5.75 -4.18 -14.88
N LYS A 201 -5.64 -3.21 -13.98
CA LYS A 201 -5.84 -1.80 -14.29
C LYS A 201 -4.54 -1.21 -14.81
N VAL A 202 -4.55 -0.83 -16.08
CA VAL A 202 -3.44 -0.23 -16.82
C VAL A 202 -3.32 1.26 -16.47
N GLY A 203 -2.12 1.83 -16.55
CA GLY A 203 -1.85 3.22 -16.19
C GLY A 203 -1.56 3.41 -14.69
N TYR A 204 -2.00 4.54 -14.12
CA TYR A 204 -1.64 5.02 -12.76
C TYR A 204 -2.81 5.00 -11.74
N PRO A 205 -2.68 4.39 -10.55
CA PRO A 205 -1.71 3.34 -10.25
C PRO A 205 -1.97 2.09 -11.10
N GLY A 206 -1.00 1.19 -11.14
CA GLY A 206 -1.21 -0.14 -11.69
C GLY A 206 -1.86 -1.02 -10.62
N VAL A 207 -3.00 -1.64 -10.92
CA VAL A 207 -3.68 -2.56 -9.99
C VAL A 207 -3.80 -3.93 -10.65
N ILE A 208 -3.51 -5.00 -9.93
CA ILE A 208 -3.57 -6.36 -10.47
C ILE A 208 -4.30 -7.23 -9.46
N TYR A 209 -5.41 -7.83 -9.88
CA TYR A 209 -6.16 -8.78 -9.08
C TYR A 209 -6.16 -10.14 -9.76
N ALA A 210 -5.95 -11.19 -8.98
CA ALA A 210 -6.03 -12.56 -9.45
C ALA A 210 -6.83 -13.44 -8.47
N GLU A 211 -7.61 -14.36 -9.00
CA GLU A 211 -8.34 -15.39 -8.28
C GLU A 211 -8.15 -16.78 -8.93
N GLY A 212 -7.95 -17.80 -8.10
CA GLY A 212 -7.66 -19.15 -8.56
C GLY A 212 -7.40 -20.11 -7.42
N ILE A 213 -7.00 -21.34 -7.74
CA ILE A 213 -6.54 -22.28 -6.70
C ILE A 213 -5.24 -21.76 -6.06
N ARG A 214 -5.00 -22.15 -4.80
CA ARG A 214 -3.88 -21.66 -4.00
C ARG A 214 -2.55 -21.73 -4.73
N GLU A 215 -2.21 -22.90 -5.27
CA GLU A 215 -0.90 -23.18 -5.88
C GLU A 215 -0.66 -22.28 -7.09
N ASN A 216 -1.69 -22.07 -7.91
CA ASN A 216 -1.62 -21.23 -9.11
C ASN A 216 -1.53 -19.75 -8.75
N ILE A 217 -2.15 -19.33 -7.65
CA ILE A 217 -2.05 -17.95 -7.16
C ILE A 217 -0.66 -17.68 -6.56
N GLU A 218 -0.10 -18.63 -5.82
CA GLU A 218 1.27 -18.55 -5.29
C GLU A 218 2.29 -18.41 -6.44
N GLU A 219 2.20 -19.26 -7.47
CA GLU A 219 3.06 -19.18 -8.67
C GLU A 219 2.89 -17.86 -9.42
N PHE A 220 1.65 -17.39 -9.57
CA PHE A 220 1.37 -16.08 -10.18
C PHE A 220 1.99 -14.94 -9.39
N VAL A 221 1.86 -14.96 -8.06
CA VAL A 221 2.41 -13.94 -7.15
C VAL A 221 3.93 -13.88 -7.28
N ASP A 222 4.60 -15.03 -7.29
CA ASP A 222 6.05 -15.09 -7.45
C ASP A 222 6.50 -14.57 -8.82
N SER A 223 5.78 -14.95 -9.88
CA SER A 223 6.02 -14.47 -11.25
C SER A 223 5.85 -12.96 -11.37
N VAL A 224 4.82 -12.39 -10.75
CA VAL A 224 4.61 -10.93 -10.70
C VAL A 224 5.75 -10.26 -9.96
N LYS A 225 6.13 -10.74 -8.77
CA LYS A 225 7.23 -10.18 -7.96
C LYS A 225 8.60 -10.25 -8.67
N ALA A 226 8.81 -11.23 -9.53
CA ALA A 226 10.08 -11.41 -10.26
C ALA A 226 10.30 -10.38 -11.39
N MET A 227 9.26 -9.66 -11.83
CA MET A 227 9.42 -8.59 -12.80
C MET A 227 9.94 -7.30 -12.14
N GLN A 228 10.54 -6.41 -12.94
CA GLN A 228 11.01 -5.11 -12.45
C GLN A 228 9.85 -4.14 -12.29
N TRP A 229 9.53 -3.72 -11.06
CA TRP A 229 8.46 -2.77 -10.78
C TRP A 229 8.94 -1.58 -9.96
N LEU A 230 8.28 -0.45 -10.15
CA LEU A 230 8.37 0.68 -9.24
C LEU A 230 7.20 0.61 -8.25
N ALA A 231 7.51 0.63 -6.95
CA ALA A 231 6.56 0.58 -5.84
C ALA A 231 5.51 -0.55 -5.92
N LEU A 232 5.89 -1.78 -6.30
CA LEU A 232 4.97 -2.92 -6.26
C LEU A 232 4.76 -3.40 -4.83
N ARG A 233 3.50 -3.55 -4.43
CA ARG A 233 3.09 -4.16 -3.17
C ARG A 233 2.03 -5.23 -3.41
N LEU A 234 2.17 -6.36 -2.73
CA LEU A 234 1.11 -7.36 -2.56
C LEU A 234 0.26 -6.91 -1.37
N ARG A 235 -0.97 -6.45 -1.61
CA ARG A 235 -1.90 -5.98 -0.57
C ARG A 235 -2.44 -7.12 0.27
N PHE A 236 -2.81 -8.21 -0.38
CA PHE A 236 -3.21 -9.44 0.29
C PHE A 236 -3.00 -10.63 -0.65
N MET A 237 -2.88 -11.80 -0.03
CA MET A 237 -3.04 -13.10 -0.65
C MET A 237 -3.73 -14.02 0.36
N GLU A 238 -5.02 -14.22 0.20
CA GLU A 238 -5.86 -14.82 1.24
C GLU A 238 -6.97 -15.68 0.60
N PRO A 239 -7.57 -16.63 1.34
CA PRO A 239 -8.77 -17.33 0.90
C PRO A 239 -9.91 -16.38 0.50
N ALA A 240 -10.70 -16.79 -0.49
CA ALA A 240 -11.96 -16.16 -0.83
C ALA A 240 -12.91 -16.20 0.38
N PRO A 241 -13.70 -15.14 0.65
CA PRO A 241 -14.70 -15.17 1.73
C PRO A 241 -15.71 -16.31 1.55
N GLU A 242 -16.08 -16.97 2.65
CA GLU A 242 -17.12 -18.02 2.66
C GLU A 242 -18.46 -17.46 2.18
N GLY A 243 -19.14 -18.18 1.28
CA GLY A 243 -20.45 -17.78 0.74
C GLY A 243 -20.41 -16.97 -0.57
N VAL A 244 -19.23 -16.68 -1.12
CA VAL A 244 -19.11 -16.33 -2.54
C VAL A 244 -19.05 -17.66 -3.29
N ASP A 245 -20.05 -17.97 -4.12
CA ASP A 245 -20.09 -19.16 -5.00
C ASP A 245 -18.96 -19.10 -6.05
N GLY A 246 -17.71 -19.24 -5.59
CA GLY A 246 -16.50 -18.97 -6.34
C GLY A 246 -16.12 -20.11 -7.28
N TYR A 247 -16.56 -21.34 -6.99
CA TYR A 247 -16.11 -22.50 -7.77
C TYR A 247 -16.77 -22.62 -9.16
N ILE A 248 -18.00 -22.10 -9.32
CA ILE A 248 -18.70 -22.11 -10.62
C ILE A 248 -18.39 -20.85 -11.44
N SER A 249 -18.02 -19.73 -10.78
CA SER A 249 -17.77 -18.46 -11.47
C SER A 249 -16.30 -18.24 -11.88
N ALA A 250 -15.32 -18.81 -11.16
CA ALA A 250 -13.90 -18.66 -11.50
C ALA A 250 -13.53 -19.27 -12.87
N SER A 251 -14.16 -20.38 -13.25
CA SER A 251 -13.95 -21.06 -14.54
C SER A 251 -14.57 -20.33 -15.75
N GLN A 252 -15.46 -19.36 -15.52
CA GLN A 252 -16.09 -18.55 -16.58
C GLN A 252 -15.53 -17.13 -16.69
N ARG A 253 -14.78 -16.66 -15.70
CA ARG A 253 -14.23 -15.30 -15.71
C ARG A 253 -12.92 -15.28 -16.50
N ARG A 254 -12.79 -14.31 -17.40
CA ARG A 254 -11.59 -14.11 -18.20
C ARG A 254 -10.78 -12.96 -17.64
N TRP A 255 -9.46 -13.05 -17.75
CA TRP A 255 -8.56 -11.94 -17.48
C TRP A 255 -8.98 -10.70 -18.27
N THR A 256 -9.15 -9.58 -17.59
CA THR A 256 -9.63 -8.33 -18.18
C THR A 256 -8.68 -7.17 -17.88
N GLU A 257 -8.52 -6.25 -18.84
CA GLU A 257 -7.79 -5.00 -18.59
C GLU A 257 -8.75 -3.84 -18.38
N PHE A 258 -8.55 -3.10 -17.29
CA PHE A 258 -9.27 -1.86 -17.00
C PHE A 258 -8.40 -0.64 -17.28
N GLN A 259 -9.05 0.45 -17.67
CA GLN A 259 -8.38 1.75 -17.82
C GLN A 259 -8.72 2.68 -16.64
N LYS A 260 -9.93 2.57 -16.09
CA LYS A 260 -10.42 3.49 -15.07
C LYS A 260 -10.39 2.85 -13.69
N VAL A 261 -10.09 3.68 -12.69
CA VAL A 261 -10.19 3.34 -11.27
C VAL A 261 -11.62 2.93 -10.88
N GLY A 262 -12.64 3.55 -11.49
CA GLY A 262 -14.04 3.21 -11.23
C GLY A 262 -14.37 1.73 -11.51
N ASP A 263 -13.78 1.16 -12.55
CA ASP A 263 -14.00 -0.25 -12.92
C ASP A 263 -13.39 -1.19 -11.87
N VAL A 264 -12.22 -0.83 -11.33
CA VAL A 264 -11.56 -1.54 -10.22
C VAL A 264 -12.43 -1.53 -8.97
N MET A 265 -12.99 -0.36 -8.63
CA MET A 265 -13.85 -0.17 -7.46
C MET A 265 -15.12 -1.01 -7.55
N GLU A 266 -15.77 -1.04 -8.72
CA GLU A 266 -16.96 -1.86 -8.95
C GLU A 266 -16.63 -3.34 -8.76
N GLU A 267 -15.54 -3.80 -9.37
CA GLU A 267 -15.14 -5.20 -9.31
C GLU A 267 -14.75 -5.63 -7.90
N MET A 268 -14.04 -4.76 -7.17
CA MET A 268 -13.62 -5.00 -5.78
C MET A 268 -14.80 -4.98 -4.80
N ARG A 269 -15.83 -4.16 -5.06
CA ARG A 269 -17.10 -4.22 -4.32
C ARG A 269 -17.83 -5.54 -4.57
N ARG A 270 -17.90 -5.97 -5.83
CA ARG A 270 -18.57 -7.20 -6.24
C ARG A 270 -18.00 -8.45 -5.54
N ILE A 271 -16.69 -8.49 -5.32
CA ILE A 271 -16.01 -9.59 -4.60
C ILE A 271 -15.92 -9.39 -3.08
N GLY A 272 -16.54 -8.33 -2.53
CA GLY A 272 -16.52 -8.04 -1.09
C GLY A 272 -15.19 -7.53 -0.54
N ARG A 273 -14.26 -7.06 -1.39
CA ARG A 273 -12.91 -6.63 -1.02
C ARG A 273 -12.64 -5.14 -1.29
N GLN A 274 -13.68 -4.31 -1.37
CA GLN A 274 -13.56 -2.86 -1.62
C GLN A 274 -12.65 -2.10 -0.64
N LYS A 275 -12.55 -2.55 0.62
CA LYS A 275 -11.74 -1.87 1.66
C LYS A 275 -10.27 -1.69 1.22
N TYR A 276 -9.70 -2.70 0.56
CA TYR A 276 -8.30 -2.70 0.12
C TYR A 276 -7.99 -1.72 -1.02
N ILE A 277 -9.03 -1.13 -1.63
CA ILE A 277 -8.89 -0.11 -2.68
C ILE A 277 -9.18 1.28 -2.10
N VAL A 278 -10.15 1.39 -1.19
CA VAL A 278 -10.50 2.64 -0.51
C VAL A 278 -9.39 3.10 0.43
N GLU A 279 -8.74 2.19 1.16
CA GLU A 279 -7.57 2.47 2.01
C GLU A 279 -6.41 3.08 1.22
N VAL A 280 -6.34 2.82 -0.08
CA VAL A 280 -5.28 3.31 -0.98
C VAL A 280 -5.75 4.53 -1.76
N GLY A 281 -6.77 5.25 -1.30
CA GLY A 281 -7.29 6.49 -1.92
C GLY A 281 -7.82 6.33 -3.35
N ILE A 282 -7.89 5.10 -3.87
CA ILE A 282 -8.37 4.77 -5.21
C ILE A 282 -9.91 4.80 -5.13
N GLY A 283 -10.51 5.99 -5.27
CA GLY A 283 -11.97 6.11 -5.38
C GLY A 283 -12.70 6.93 -4.32
N SER A 284 -12.01 7.79 -3.55
CA SER A 284 -12.68 8.85 -2.79
C SER A 284 -13.19 9.96 -3.73
N ALA A 285 -14.08 9.61 -4.66
CA ALA A 285 -14.99 10.59 -5.21
C ALA A 285 -16.09 10.78 -4.16
N LYS A 286 -16.13 11.96 -3.53
CA LYS A 286 -17.22 12.37 -2.64
C LYS A 286 -18.54 11.88 -3.20
N ALA A 287 -19.27 11.07 -2.43
CA ALA A 287 -20.69 10.91 -2.61
C ALA A 287 -21.28 12.32 -2.62
N SER A 288 -21.70 12.80 -3.78
CA SER A 288 -22.48 14.01 -3.92
C SER A 288 -23.78 13.78 -3.16
N LYS A 289 -23.81 14.20 -1.89
CA LYS A 289 -25.08 14.48 -1.22
C LYS A 289 -25.71 15.60 -2.01
N GLY A 290 -26.69 15.25 -2.84
CA GLY A 290 -27.58 16.20 -3.46
C GLY A 290 -28.23 17.03 -2.37
N SER A 291 -28.02 18.33 -2.43
CA SER A 291 -28.81 19.30 -1.69
C SER A 291 -30.26 19.20 -2.16
N ILE A 292 -31.18 19.02 -1.20
CA ILE A 292 -32.52 19.59 -1.27
C ILE A 292 -32.45 20.89 -0.49
#